data_AF-A0AAE0N242-F1
#
_entry.id   AF-A0AAE0N242-F1
#
_cell.length_a   1.000
_cell.length_b   1.000
_cell.length_c   1.000
_cell.angle_alpha   90.00
_cell.angle_beta   90.00
_cell.angle_gamma   90.00
#
_symmetry.space_group_name_H-M   'P 1'
#
loop_
_entity.id
_entity.type
_entity.pdbx_description
1 polymer ?
#
loop_
_entity_poly.entity_id
_entity_poly.type
_entity_poly.pdbx_seq_one_letter_code
_entity_poly.pdbx_strand_id
1 'polypeptide(L)'
;GSTKQPETRPISQEQLVAEVKGIYAGLVMVEAKCIEVDGAQMPTIRISLDIIGAQQFQALIALYRTLLHEHHDFLLASQHPSASPALQGFATNYAMSAGMWRHDVHSFLEVLRNRVPESLEHMNNFL
;
A
#
# COMPACT_ATOMS: atom_id res chain seq x y z
N GLY A 1 -1.77 -13.99 39.80
CA GLY A 1 -1.39 -12.68 39.25
C GLY A 1 -2.48 -12.24 38.31
N SER A 2 -3.14 -11.11 38.59
CA SER A 2 -4.16 -10.57 37.69
C SER A 2 -3.47 -9.77 36.58
N THR A 3 -3.63 -10.21 35.34
CA THR A 3 -3.21 -9.47 34.15
C THR A 3 -4.08 -8.21 34.03
N LYS A 4 -3.47 -7.03 34.24
CA LYS A 4 -4.12 -5.75 33.96
C LYS A 4 -4.36 -5.67 32.45
N GLN A 5 -5.61 -5.81 32.02
CA GLN A 5 -6.00 -5.38 30.68
C GLN A 5 -5.71 -3.87 30.57
N PRO A 6 -5.06 -3.40 29.48
CA PRO A 6 -4.90 -1.98 29.27
C PRO A 6 -6.29 -1.35 29.13
N GLU A 7 -6.58 -0.33 29.94
CA GLU A 7 -7.77 0.49 29.83
C GLU A 7 -7.73 1.22 28.48
N THR A 8 -8.31 0.60 27.45
CA THR A 8 -8.54 1.26 26.17
C THR A 8 -9.71 2.22 26.37
N ARG A 9 -9.39 3.47 26.73
CA ARG A 9 -10.38 4.54 26.73
C ARG A 9 -11.01 4.58 25.33
N PRO A 10 -12.35 4.61 25.21
CA PRO A 10 -12.99 4.68 23.90
C PRO A 10 -12.53 5.95 23.18
N ILE A 11 -12.01 5.79 21.96
CA ILE A 11 -11.59 6.90 21.11
C ILE A 11 -12.79 7.80 20.82
N SER A 12 -12.65 9.11 21.01
CA SER A 12 -13.69 10.06 20.64
C SER A 12 -13.81 10.18 19.12
N GLN A 13 -14.98 10.58 18.63
CA GLN A 13 -15.20 10.76 17.20
C GLN A 13 -14.24 11.80 16.59
N GLU A 14 -13.91 12.86 17.33
CA GLU A 14 -12.98 13.91 16.90
C GLU A 14 -11.54 13.39 16.78
N GLN A 15 -11.10 12.59 17.76
CA GLN A 15 -9.79 11.91 17.70
C GLN A 15 -9.73 10.93 16.54
N LEU A 16 -10.78 10.13 16.33
CA LEU A 16 -10.84 9.20 15.21
C LEU A 16 -10.76 9.94 13.86
N VAL A 17 -11.45 11.07 13.72
CA VAL A 17 -11.35 11.91 12.50
C VAL A 17 -9.94 12.45 12.31
N ALA A 18 -9.27 12.89 13.39
CA ALA A 18 -7.90 13.37 13.32
C ALA A 18 -6.93 12.25 12.91
N GLU A 19 -7.07 11.06 13.48
CA GLU A 19 -6.28 9.87 13.13
C GLU A 19 -6.48 9.48 11.66
N VAL A 20 -7.73 9.35 11.20
CA VAL A 20 -8.03 9.00 9.81
C VAL A 20 -7.45 10.04 8.83
N LYS A 21 -7.50 11.33 9.18
CA LYS A 21 -6.86 12.39 8.37
C LYS A 21 -5.34 12.29 8.37
N GLY A 22 -4.74 11.91 9.48
CA GLY A 22 -3.29 11.69 9.60
C GLY A 22 -2.83 10.54 8.71
N ILE A 23 -3.51 9.39 8.80
CA ILE A 23 -3.24 8.22 7.95
C ILE A 23 -3.46 8.59 6.49
N TYR A 24 -4.55 9.30 6.17
CA TYR A 24 -4.81 9.75 4.81
C TYR A 24 -3.69 10.65 4.25
N ALA A 25 -3.17 11.58 5.04
CA ALA A 25 -2.05 12.41 4.61
C ALA A 25 -0.79 11.59 4.36
N GLY A 26 -0.47 10.63 5.24
CA GLY A 26 0.64 9.69 5.05
C GLY A 26 0.49 8.87 3.78
N LEU A 27 -0.72 8.34 3.56
CA LEU A 27 -1.07 7.59 2.37
C LEU A 27 -0.85 8.39 1.08
N VAL A 28 -1.38 9.61 0.99
CA VAL A 28 -1.20 10.50 -0.17
C VAL A 28 0.28 10.82 -0.43
N MET A 29 1.09 10.98 0.61
CA MET A 29 2.52 11.22 0.46
C MET A 29 3.25 10.01 -0.13
N VAL A 30 2.93 8.81 0.32
CA VAL A 30 3.53 7.57 -0.19
C VAL A 30 3.10 7.33 -1.64
N GLU A 31 1.84 7.60 -1.97
CA GLU A 31 1.31 7.52 -3.33
C GLU A 31 2.01 8.47 -4.30
N ALA A 32 2.18 9.74 -3.92
CA ALA A 32 2.89 10.71 -4.75
C ALA A 32 4.32 10.22 -5.07
N LYS A 33 4.96 9.58 -4.09
CA LYS A 33 6.29 8.99 -4.25
C LYS A 33 6.29 7.76 -5.17
N CYS A 34 5.26 6.91 -5.10
CA CYS A 34 5.10 5.81 -6.06
C CYS A 34 4.95 6.33 -7.49
N ILE A 35 4.11 7.33 -7.71
CA ILE A 35 3.89 7.93 -9.04
C ILE A 35 5.20 8.53 -9.60
N GLU A 36 5.98 9.22 -8.78
CA GLU A 36 7.28 9.78 -9.18
C GLU A 36 8.26 8.67 -9.59
N VAL A 37 8.37 7.62 -8.78
CA VAL A 37 9.24 6.48 -9.06
C VAL A 37 8.77 5.72 -10.29
N ASP A 38 7.45 5.59 -10.49
CA ASP A 38 6.87 4.93 -11.65
C ASP A 38 7.10 5.72 -12.93
N GLY A 39 6.93 7.04 -12.89
CA GLY A 39 7.23 7.89 -14.05
C GLY A 39 8.72 7.89 -14.41
N ALA A 40 9.61 7.92 -13.42
CA ALA A 40 11.03 8.09 -13.64
C ALA A 40 11.78 6.78 -13.90
N GLN A 41 11.41 5.70 -13.20
CA GLN A 41 12.20 4.46 -13.19
C GLN A 41 11.50 3.33 -13.94
N MET A 42 10.17 3.16 -13.82
CA MET A 42 9.48 1.97 -14.39
C MET A 42 9.70 1.73 -15.89
N PRO A 43 9.81 2.74 -16.77
CA PRO A 43 10.17 2.50 -18.17
C PRO A 43 11.53 1.79 -18.31
N THR A 44 12.52 2.21 -17.51
CA THR A 44 13.85 1.59 -17.48
C THR A 44 13.79 0.21 -16.83
N ILE A 45 13.01 0.04 -15.75
CA ILE A 45 12.79 -1.25 -15.08
C ILE A 45 12.21 -2.29 -16.02
N ARG A 46 11.20 -1.91 -16.81
CA ARG A 46 10.48 -2.80 -17.72
C ARG A 46 11.36 -3.26 -18.89
N ILE A 47 12.31 -2.44 -19.34
CA ILE A 47 13.19 -2.77 -20.47
C ILE A 47 14.44 -3.53 -20.02
N SER A 48 14.97 -3.22 -18.83
CA SER A 48 16.24 -3.76 -18.36
C SER A 48 16.21 -4.09 -16.88
N LEU A 49 15.46 -5.14 -16.59
CA LEU A 49 15.23 -5.64 -15.24
C LEU A 49 16.53 -6.14 -14.57
N ASP A 50 17.49 -6.60 -15.37
CA ASP A 50 18.84 -7.00 -15.00
C ASP A 50 19.76 -5.83 -14.59
N ILE A 51 19.47 -4.62 -15.07
CA ILE A 51 20.28 -3.41 -14.80
C ILE A 51 19.94 -2.79 -13.45
N ILE A 52 18.75 -3.05 -12.90
CA ILE A 52 18.41 -2.58 -11.55
C ILE A 52 19.18 -3.39 -10.51
N GLY A 53 20.04 -2.67 -9.78
CA GLY A 53 20.75 -3.22 -8.65
C GLY A 53 19.81 -3.66 -7.52
N ALA A 54 20.22 -4.69 -6.76
CA ALA A 54 19.43 -5.28 -5.68
C ALA A 54 18.92 -4.23 -4.67
N GLN A 55 19.70 -3.20 -4.38
CA GLN A 55 19.31 -2.14 -3.45
C GLN A 55 18.12 -1.31 -3.96
N GLN A 56 18.10 -0.94 -5.24
CA GLN A 56 17.00 -0.18 -5.84
C GLN A 56 15.72 -1.03 -5.86
N PHE A 57 15.85 -2.31 -6.20
CA PHE A 57 14.73 -3.24 -6.18
C PHE A 57 14.16 -3.45 -4.77
N GLN A 58 15.01 -3.56 -3.75
CA GLN A 58 14.57 -3.62 -2.35
C GLN A 58 13.88 -2.33 -1.90
N ALA A 59 14.37 -1.16 -2.34
CA ALA A 59 13.73 0.12 -2.04
C ALA A 59 12.34 0.24 -2.68
N LEU A 60 12.18 -0.22 -3.92
CA LEU A 60 10.88 -0.33 -4.59
C LEU A 60 9.93 -1.25 -3.81
N ILE A 61 10.37 -2.46 -3.47
CA ILE A 61 9.55 -3.39 -2.65
C ILE A 61 9.14 -2.74 -1.33
N ALA A 62 10.06 -2.07 -0.64
CA ALA A 62 9.77 -1.41 0.63
C ALA A 62 8.71 -0.30 0.45
N LEU A 63 8.84 0.51 -0.59
CA LEU A 63 7.88 1.59 -0.91
C LEU A 63 6.47 1.03 -1.14
N TYR A 64 6.32 0.01 -1.98
CA TYR A 64 5.00 -0.59 -2.25
C TYR A 64 4.41 -1.32 -1.03
N ARG A 65 5.26 -1.93 -0.19
CA ARG A 65 4.80 -2.50 1.09
C ARG A 65 4.26 -1.41 2.02
N THR A 66 4.95 -0.27 2.12
CA THR A 66 4.45 0.88 2.87
C THR A 66 3.11 1.36 2.31
N LEU A 67 2.99 1.51 0.99
CA LEU A 67 1.73 1.92 0.36
C LEU A 67 0.55 1.00 0.73
N LEU A 68 0.78 -0.32 0.72
CA LEU A 68 -0.23 -1.31 1.07
C LEU A 68 -0.63 -1.24 2.55
N HIS A 69 0.35 -1.01 3.44
CA HIS A 69 0.07 -0.86 4.87
C HIS A 69 -0.76 0.40 5.15
N GLU A 70 -0.39 1.55 4.57
CA GLU A 70 -1.13 2.80 4.74
C GLU A 70 -2.58 2.68 4.23
N HIS A 71 -2.78 1.99 3.09
CA HIS A 71 -4.12 1.68 2.57
C HIS A 71 -4.95 0.85 3.54
N HIS A 72 -4.33 -0.20 4.08
CA HIS A 72 -4.99 -1.10 5.01
C HIS A 72 -5.36 -0.38 6.31
N ASP A 73 -4.45 0.41 6.86
CA ASP A 73 -4.68 1.18 8.08
C ASP A 73 -5.75 2.25 7.86
N PHE A 74 -5.75 2.92 6.71
CA PHE A 74 -6.80 3.88 6.35
C PHE A 74 -8.18 3.21 6.27
N LEU A 75 -8.27 2.03 5.67
CA LEU A 75 -9.52 1.28 5.56
C LEU A 75 -10.02 0.82 6.93
N LEU A 76 -9.14 0.26 7.77
CA LEU A 76 -9.48 -0.16 9.13
C LEU A 76 -9.94 1.01 10.00
N ALA A 77 -9.21 2.12 9.97
CA ALA A 77 -9.55 3.30 10.75
C ALA A 77 -10.89 3.91 10.30
N SER A 78 -11.17 3.88 8.99
CA SER A 78 -12.42 4.41 8.44
C SER A 78 -13.63 3.50 8.68
N GLN A 79 -13.42 2.19 8.84
CA GLN A 79 -14.45 1.22 9.22
C GLN A 79 -14.60 1.05 10.74
N HIS A 80 -13.90 1.85 11.54
CA HIS A 80 -13.98 1.76 13.00
C HIS A 80 -15.43 1.92 13.50
N PRO A 81 -15.87 1.19 14.55
CA PRO A 81 -17.25 1.26 15.05
C PRO A 81 -17.72 2.67 15.46
N SER A 82 -16.78 3.52 15.92
CA SER A 82 -17.05 4.93 16.23
C SER A 82 -16.99 5.87 15.02
N ALA A 83 -16.72 5.36 13.82
CA ALA A 83 -16.67 6.15 12.59
C ALA A 83 -18.08 6.55 12.17
N SER A 84 -18.25 7.83 11.81
CA SER A 84 -19.51 8.30 11.24
C SER A 84 -19.76 7.70 9.85
N PRO A 85 -21.03 7.58 9.41
CA PRO A 85 -21.36 7.14 8.06
C PRO A 85 -20.68 7.97 6.96
N ALA A 86 -20.45 9.27 7.20
CA ALA A 86 -19.74 10.14 6.28
C ALA A 86 -18.25 9.74 6.13
N LEU A 87 -17.61 9.33 7.23
CA LEU A 87 -16.21 8.88 7.25
C LEU A 87 -16.05 7.50 6.58
N GLN A 88 -16.99 6.60 6.84
CA GLN A 88 -17.07 5.30 6.16
C GLN A 88 -17.26 5.47 4.64
N GLY A 89 -18.21 6.34 4.24
CA GLY A 89 -18.45 6.67 2.84
C GLY A 89 -17.26 7.33 2.16
N PHE A 90 -16.48 8.15 2.88
CA PHE A 90 -15.24 8.73 2.35
C PHE A 90 -14.21 7.65 1.98
N ALA A 91 -13.99 6.65 2.85
CA ALA A 91 -13.07 5.57 2.55
C ALA A 91 -13.55 4.64 1.43
N THR A 92 -14.85 4.35 1.38
CA THR A 92 -15.43 3.57 0.26
C THR A 92 -15.29 4.32 -1.06
N ASN A 93 -15.57 5.62 -1.09
CA ASN A 93 -15.37 6.43 -2.29
C ASN A 93 -13.89 6.50 -2.67
N TYR A 94 -12.98 6.69 -1.72
CA TYR A 94 -11.53 6.71 -1.97
C TYR A 94 -11.04 5.40 -2.59
N ALA A 95 -11.42 4.26 -2.00
CA ALA A 95 -11.09 2.93 -2.52
C ALA A 95 -11.61 2.70 -3.96
N MET A 96 -12.67 3.41 -4.37
CA MET A 96 -13.27 3.33 -5.72
C MET A 96 -12.78 4.40 -6.70
N SER A 97 -12.36 5.59 -6.24
CA SER A 97 -12.14 6.77 -7.10
C SER A 97 -10.71 7.26 -7.20
N ALA A 98 -9.78 6.76 -6.37
CA ALA A 98 -8.38 7.00 -6.62
C ALA A 98 -7.97 6.21 -7.88
N GLY A 99 -7.47 6.87 -8.92
CA GLY A 99 -6.95 6.27 -10.17
C GLY A 99 -5.74 5.33 -10.00
N MET A 100 -5.56 4.81 -8.80
CA MET A 100 -4.35 4.27 -8.17
C MET A 100 -4.24 2.76 -8.27
N TRP A 101 -5.36 2.03 -8.23
CA TRP A 101 -5.38 0.59 -8.49
C TRP A 101 -4.87 0.25 -9.89
N ARG A 102 -5.07 1.15 -10.86
CA ARG A 102 -4.66 0.93 -12.25
C ARG A 102 -3.20 1.26 -12.52
N HIS A 103 -2.61 2.23 -11.83
CA HIS A 103 -1.29 2.74 -12.20
C HIS A 103 -0.16 2.28 -11.27
N ASP A 104 -0.35 2.28 -9.94
CA ASP A 104 0.75 2.00 -9.01
C ASP A 104 0.90 0.50 -8.68
N VAL A 105 -0.15 -0.14 -8.16
CA VAL A 105 -0.08 -1.56 -7.73
C VAL A 105 0.04 -2.49 -8.93
N HIS A 106 -0.70 -2.23 -10.00
CA HIS A 106 -0.66 -3.07 -11.20
C HIS A 106 0.72 -3.05 -11.88
N SER A 107 1.33 -1.86 -12.03
CA SER A 107 2.66 -1.73 -12.63
C SER A 107 3.71 -2.47 -11.82
N PHE A 108 3.65 -2.40 -10.49
CA PHE A 108 4.53 -3.16 -9.61
C PHE A 108 4.33 -4.67 -9.71
N LEU A 109 3.08 -5.14 -9.68
CA LEU A 109 2.78 -6.56 -9.83
C LEU A 109 3.30 -7.12 -11.16
N GLU A 110 3.25 -6.32 -12.22
CA GLU A 110 3.81 -6.67 -13.52
C GLU A 110 5.34 -6.79 -13.48
N VAL A 111 6.02 -5.86 -12.80
CA VAL A 111 7.47 -5.91 -12.58
C VAL A 111 7.89 -7.10 -11.72
N LEU A 112 7.14 -7.40 -10.65
CA LEU A 112 7.36 -8.58 -9.84
C LEU A 112 7.17 -9.85 -10.67
N ARG A 113 6.12 -9.93 -11.48
CA ARG A 113 5.86 -11.06 -12.37
C ARG A 113 7.03 -11.30 -13.33
N ASN A 114 7.62 -10.24 -13.90
CA ASN A 114 8.76 -10.36 -14.80
C ASN A 114 10.08 -10.74 -14.08
N ARG A 115 10.20 -10.49 -12.77
CA ARG A 115 11.36 -10.85 -11.94
C ARG A 115 11.26 -12.20 -11.25
N VAL A 116 10.06 -12.79 -11.15
CA VAL A 116 9.89 -14.21 -10.87
C VAL A 116 10.28 -14.91 -12.17
N PRO A 117 11.54 -15.33 -12.36
CA PRO A 117 11.95 -15.83 -13.66
C PRO A 117 11.23 -17.15 -13.92
N GLU A 118 11.30 -17.59 -15.16
CA GLU A 118 11.01 -18.93 -15.69
C GLU A 118 11.49 -20.12 -14.82
N SER A 119 12.11 -19.94 -13.65
CA SER A 119 12.43 -21.01 -12.70
C SER A 119 11.19 -21.75 -12.20
N LEU A 120 10.00 -21.14 -12.23
CA LEU A 120 8.73 -21.82 -11.94
C LEU A 120 8.27 -22.68 -13.13
N GLU A 121 8.49 -22.24 -14.37
CA GLU A 121 8.29 -23.05 -15.58
C GLU A 121 9.31 -24.20 -15.67
N HIS A 122 10.58 -23.93 -15.34
CA HIS A 122 11.62 -24.95 -15.27
C HIS A 122 11.39 -25.92 -14.10
N MET A 123 10.83 -25.48 -12.95
CA MET A 123 10.38 -26.37 -11.87
C MET A 123 9.16 -27.20 -12.27
N ASN A 124 8.19 -26.64 -13.00
CA ASN A 124 7.02 -27.37 -13.50
C ASN A 124 7.38 -28.39 -14.58
N ASN A 125 8.44 -28.17 -15.36
CA ASN A 125 8.99 -29.16 -16.29
C ASN A 125 9.92 -30.19 -15.62
N PHE A 126 10.19 -30.06 -14.32
CA PHE A 126 11.01 -30.98 -13.53
C PHE A 126 10.17 -31.97 -12.71
N LEU A 127 8.84 -31.76 -12.64
CA LEU A 127 7.85 -32.68 -12.05
C LEU A 127 7.31 -33.64 -13.12
#